data_AF-A0A1H5HN69-F1
#
_entry.id   AF-A0A1H5HN69-F1
#
_cell.length_a   1.000
_cell.length_b   1.000
_cell.length_c   1.000
_cell.angle_alpha   90.00
_cell.angle_beta   90.00
_cell.angle_gamma   90.00
#
_symmetry.space_group_name_H-M   'P 1'
#
loop_
_entity.id
_entity.type
_entity.pdbx_description
1 polymer ?
#
loop_
_entity_poly.entity_id
_entity_poly.type
_entity_poly.pdbx_seq_one_letter_code
_entity_poly.pdbx_strand_id
1 'polypeptide(L)'
;MRTSMGISMGSDSFVSAQMHDGSTARTKDYDGFTVVRHSAELALSSSSAPTLGALRTGPLPQGSIVFRDFIDRVGDPVPVIGDDGTRTPAVQLVATALDCLVRGRTPALDHVVVAAPAGWSGYAVEELEDEIRRWGLLQNRTVTVIPETTAALAWISEVERLDDYVTLLLCDVGAHSLDLTVVTRRGAAFGVVRSTRSTDFSGDHADRLLTGHVVGLVQNSHPDFDVDDPAHRGALTELASRCRTAKERLSQDTSAVVTVELPGVRRQIRVMRSEFEDAIRAPLTRAANTVARELERLADAGTPADAVVLLGGGAAVPLVTELLSTAADVPLVVAPEPASASARGAAVIAERASLERSGSRVTAPGPRVRPPAAPRPIATAESSRVLPPSASVGLLTQRSAPPAAVAPAPTGVPTKRKSGIRGWMVAASASVLVLLGVGAAATHMIGQDNSSSATTTTTTSSVEQASSADESAQDESVQDESVQDESVQDESVQDESVQDGSVQNQAPAQPMGGGAPGRAGPR
;
A
#
# COMPACT_ATOMS: atom_id res chain seq x y z
N MET A 1 33.74 -0.18 4.38
CA MET A 1 32.44 -0.46 5.04
C MET A 1 31.46 -0.76 3.93
N ARG A 2 30.97 -1.99 3.83
CA ARG A 2 30.06 -2.39 2.75
C ARG A 2 28.64 -2.11 3.21
N THR A 3 27.90 -1.31 2.47
CA THR A 3 26.49 -1.06 2.74
C THR A 3 25.65 -2.02 1.93
N SER A 4 24.54 -2.52 2.49
CA SER A 4 23.56 -3.33 1.77
C SER A 4 22.29 -2.53 1.51
N MET A 5 21.53 -2.91 0.48
CA MET A 5 20.29 -2.23 0.13
C MET A 5 19.21 -3.23 -0.24
N GLY A 6 18.01 -2.96 0.26
CA GLY A 6 16.79 -3.59 -0.18
C GLY A 6 15.96 -2.62 -0.99
N ILE A 7 15.33 -3.10 -2.05
CA ILE A 7 14.38 -2.34 -2.84
C ILE A 7 13.12 -3.18 -2.97
N SER A 8 11.94 -2.61 -2.71
CA SER A 8 10.66 -3.18 -3.13
C SER A 8 10.01 -2.32 -4.20
N MET A 9 9.23 -2.96 -5.05
CA MET A 9 8.56 -2.33 -6.18
C MET A 9 7.07 -2.63 -6.04
N GLY A 10 6.27 -1.62 -5.74
CA GLY A 10 4.82 -1.67 -5.84
C GLY A 10 4.37 -0.92 -7.09
N SER A 11 3.17 -1.21 -7.58
CA SER A 11 2.67 -0.64 -8.86
C SER A 11 2.73 0.90 -8.94
N ASP A 12 2.65 1.59 -7.79
CA ASP A 12 2.65 3.05 -7.68
C ASP A 12 3.94 3.66 -7.12
N SER A 13 4.85 2.85 -6.58
CA SER A 13 6.04 3.35 -5.90
C SER A 13 7.15 2.32 -5.76
N PHE A 14 8.37 2.83 -5.73
CA PHE A 14 9.55 2.10 -5.30
C PHE A 14 9.88 2.51 -3.87
N VAL A 15 10.21 1.53 -3.03
CA VAL A 15 10.72 1.79 -1.68
C VAL A 15 12.13 1.24 -1.59
N SER A 16 13.09 2.09 -1.24
CA SER A 16 14.46 1.65 -0.95
C SER A 16 14.72 1.74 0.54
N ALA A 17 15.35 0.71 1.10
CA ALA A 17 15.79 0.66 2.48
C ALA A 17 17.29 0.38 2.51
N GLN A 18 18.04 1.24 3.20
CA GLN A 18 19.46 1.05 3.45
C GLN A 18 19.68 0.90 4.95
N MET A 19 20.35 -0.16 5.36
CA MET A 19 20.61 -0.40 6.77
C MET A 19 21.88 0.33 7.21
N HIS A 20 21.86 0.92 8.39
CA HIS A 20 22.99 1.58 9.02
C HIS A 20 23.95 0.55 9.64
N ASP A 21 25.25 0.82 9.56
CA ASP A 21 26.30 -0.09 10.04
C ASP A 21 26.17 -0.36 11.56
N GLY A 22 26.27 -1.63 11.97
CA GLY A 22 26.19 -2.04 13.38
C GLY A 22 24.79 -1.99 14.01
N SER A 23 23.75 -1.61 13.27
CA SER A 23 22.38 -1.69 13.76
C SER A 23 21.94 -3.16 13.76
N THR A 24 21.58 -3.69 14.93
CA THR A 24 20.76 -4.90 14.98
C THR A 24 19.31 -4.48 14.91
N ALA A 25 18.48 -5.18 14.14
CA ALA A 25 17.03 -4.94 13.98
C ALA A 25 16.20 -4.97 15.29
N ARG A 26 16.85 -5.10 16.46
CA ARG A 26 16.24 -5.27 17.79
C ARG A 26 16.16 -3.99 18.62
N THR A 27 16.43 -2.81 18.05
CA THR A 27 16.03 -1.56 18.72
C THR A 27 14.53 -1.35 18.49
N LYS A 28 13.80 -1.04 19.56
CA LYS A 28 12.33 -0.89 19.54
C LYS A 28 11.83 0.19 18.57
N ASP A 29 12.72 1.10 18.17
CA ASP A 29 12.39 2.26 17.35
C ASP A 29 12.57 2.00 15.84
N TYR A 30 13.05 0.81 15.44
CA TYR A 30 13.26 0.43 14.02
C TYR A 30 14.16 1.40 13.21
N ASP A 31 14.90 2.28 13.92
CA ASP A 31 15.82 3.33 13.43
C ASP A 31 17.06 2.80 12.67
N GLY A 32 17.17 1.49 12.49
CA GLY A 32 18.29 0.85 11.79
C GLY A 32 18.33 1.14 10.29
N PHE A 33 17.32 1.80 9.72
CA PHE A 33 17.18 1.97 8.27
C PHE A 33 16.94 3.42 7.87
N THR A 34 17.59 3.83 6.79
CA THR A 34 17.11 4.93 5.95
C THR A 34 16.16 4.35 4.91
N VAL A 35 14.87 4.69 5.02
CA VAL A 35 13.83 4.30 4.07
C VAL A 35 13.42 5.50 3.23
N VAL A 36 13.43 5.34 1.90
CA VAL A 36 13.01 6.38 0.96
C VAL A 36 12.00 5.80 -0.02
N ARG A 37 10.84 6.45 -0.14
CA ARG A 37 9.79 6.13 -1.11
C ARG A 37 9.90 7.06 -2.32
N HIS A 38 9.84 6.48 -3.51
CA HIS A 38 9.81 7.17 -4.79
C HIS A 38 8.53 6.81 -5.53
N SER A 39 7.83 7.78 -6.12
CA SER A 39 6.70 7.49 -7.01
C SER A 39 7.17 6.70 -8.24
N ALA A 40 6.37 5.76 -8.73
CA ALA A 40 6.66 4.95 -9.92
C ALA A 40 6.40 5.74 -11.23
N GLU A 41 7.00 6.92 -11.31
CA GLU A 41 6.96 7.81 -12.46
C GLU A 41 8.38 8.00 -12.96
N LEU A 42 8.68 7.48 -14.15
CA LEU A 42 10.02 7.52 -14.72
C LEU A 42 10.04 8.50 -15.88
N ALA A 43 10.81 9.57 -15.76
CA ALA A 43 11.10 10.48 -16.86
C ALA A 43 12.35 10.02 -17.60
N LEU A 44 12.22 9.83 -18.91
CA LEU A 44 13.33 9.61 -19.84
C LEU A 44 13.53 10.85 -20.71
N SER A 45 14.77 11.17 -21.00
CA SER A 45 15.15 12.32 -21.82
C SER A 45 16.35 11.96 -22.68
N SER A 46 16.40 12.50 -23.90
CA SER A 46 17.56 12.36 -24.78
C SER A 46 18.76 13.20 -24.34
N SER A 47 18.53 14.23 -23.52
CA SER A 47 19.54 15.22 -23.12
C SER A 47 19.97 15.14 -21.67
N SER A 48 19.37 14.25 -20.87
CA SER A 48 19.65 14.14 -19.43
C SER A 48 19.49 12.72 -18.90
N ALA A 49 20.02 12.48 -17.69
CA ALA A 49 19.89 11.20 -17.03
C ALA A 49 18.42 10.90 -16.67
N PRO A 50 17.99 9.62 -16.70
CA PRO A 50 16.67 9.21 -16.24
C PRO A 50 16.38 9.67 -14.81
N THR A 51 15.14 10.10 -14.56
CA THR A 51 14.70 10.60 -13.26
C THR A 51 13.48 9.83 -12.77
N LEU A 52 13.59 9.22 -11.58
CA LEU A 52 12.49 8.51 -10.92
C LEU A 52 11.79 9.43 -9.91
N GLY A 53 10.46 9.39 -9.87
CA GLY A 53 9.64 10.31 -9.08
C GLY A 53 9.51 11.69 -9.72
N ALA A 54 9.62 11.73 -11.04
CA ALA A 54 9.81 12.91 -11.88
C ALA A 54 8.87 14.09 -11.58
N LEU A 55 7.59 13.84 -11.26
CA LEU A 55 6.61 14.91 -11.05
C LEU A 55 6.71 15.56 -9.67
N ARG A 56 7.52 14.99 -8.77
CA ARG A 56 7.79 15.54 -7.43
C ARG A 56 9.17 16.19 -7.32
N THR A 57 10.03 16.02 -8.31
CA THR A 57 11.43 16.49 -8.28
C THR A 57 11.64 17.85 -8.92
N GLY A 58 10.59 18.49 -9.44
CA GLY A 58 10.65 19.82 -10.07
C GLY A 58 10.38 19.78 -11.58
N PRO A 59 10.61 20.90 -12.30
CA PRO A 59 10.38 20.96 -13.73
C PRO A 59 11.29 20.00 -14.49
N LEU A 60 10.71 19.23 -15.41
CA LEU A 60 11.46 18.29 -16.23
C LEU A 60 12.13 18.99 -17.41
N PRO A 61 13.29 18.47 -17.87
CA PRO A 61 13.90 18.94 -19.11
C PRO A 61 12.93 18.87 -20.28
N GLN A 62 13.02 19.83 -21.21
CA GLN A 62 12.16 19.87 -22.39
C GLN A 62 12.30 18.57 -23.20
N GLY A 63 11.15 18.03 -23.64
CA GLY A 63 11.11 16.76 -24.37
C GLY A 63 11.26 15.51 -23.50
N SER A 64 11.15 15.63 -22.18
CA SER A 64 11.10 14.44 -21.30
C SER A 64 9.79 13.69 -21.49
N ILE A 65 9.89 12.36 -21.57
CA ILE A 65 8.75 11.44 -21.69
C ILE A 65 8.55 10.78 -20.33
N VAL A 66 7.35 10.89 -19.77
CA VAL A 66 7.03 10.32 -18.46
C VAL A 66 6.28 9.00 -18.63
N PHE A 67 6.84 7.94 -18.07
CA PHE A 67 6.23 6.61 -18.03
C PHE A 67 5.62 6.34 -16.65
N ARG A 68 4.43 5.76 -16.65
CA ARG A 68 3.69 5.28 -15.45
C ARG A 68 3.15 3.88 -15.71
N ASP A 69 2.64 3.22 -14.67
CA ASP A 69 1.98 1.91 -14.74
C ASP A 69 2.81 0.82 -15.46
N PHE A 70 4.13 0.97 -15.45
CA PHE A 70 5.03 0.08 -16.20
C PHE A 70 5.44 -1.16 -15.39
N ILE A 71 5.33 -1.13 -14.06
CA ILE A 71 5.76 -2.24 -13.19
C ILE A 71 4.87 -3.48 -13.39
N ASP A 72 3.55 -3.29 -13.46
CA ASP A 72 2.61 -4.40 -13.67
C ASP A 72 2.66 -4.98 -15.10
N ARG A 73 3.37 -4.31 -16.01
CA ARG A 73 3.50 -4.71 -17.43
C ARG A 73 4.77 -5.51 -17.73
N VAL A 74 5.62 -5.79 -16.74
CA VAL A 74 6.77 -6.69 -16.95
C VAL A 74 6.27 -8.10 -17.29
N GLY A 75 6.84 -8.73 -18.32
CA GLY A 75 6.34 -9.96 -18.91
C GLY A 75 5.20 -9.80 -19.93
N ASP A 76 4.63 -8.60 -20.11
CA ASP A 76 3.73 -8.29 -21.23
C ASP A 76 4.56 -7.95 -22.49
N PRO A 77 4.39 -8.68 -23.61
CA PRO A 77 5.14 -8.40 -24.83
C PRO A 77 4.78 -7.06 -25.48
N VAL A 78 3.66 -6.44 -25.10
CA VAL A 78 3.25 -5.14 -25.62
C VAL A 78 4.04 -4.03 -24.93
N PRO A 79 4.81 -3.20 -25.66
CA PRO A 79 5.56 -2.11 -25.04
C PRO A 79 4.67 -1.08 -24.32
N VAL A 80 5.25 -0.38 -23.36
CA VAL A 80 4.69 0.86 -22.80
C VAL A 80 4.89 1.98 -23.81
N ILE A 81 3.86 2.78 -24.04
CA ILE A 81 3.86 3.86 -25.01
C ILE A 81 3.97 5.17 -24.24
N GLY A 82 5.02 5.94 -24.52
CA GLY A 82 5.18 7.30 -24.01
C GLY A 82 4.25 8.29 -24.70
N ASP A 83 4.09 9.47 -24.12
CA ASP A 83 3.21 10.53 -24.65
C ASP A 83 3.61 10.99 -26.07
N ASP A 84 4.87 10.79 -26.45
CA ASP A 84 5.43 11.07 -27.77
C ASP A 84 5.30 9.89 -28.76
N GLY A 85 4.67 8.79 -28.33
CA GLY A 85 4.54 7.55 -29.10
C GLY A 85 5.73 6.60 -28.99
N THR A 86 6.78 6.94 -28.21
CA THR A 86 7.94 6.06 -28.01
C THR A 86 7.51 4.75 -27.37
N ARG A 87 8.03 3.64 -27.90
CA ARG A 87 7.69 2.28 -27.46
C ARG A 87 8.83 1.69 -26.65
N THR A 88 8.61 1.43 -25.37
CA THR A 88 9.63 0.89 -24.47
C THR A 88 9.11 -0.36 -23.75
N PRO A 89 9.83 -1.49 -23.81
CA PRO A 89 9.51 -2.66 -22.97
C PRO A 89 9.44 -2.29 -21.49
N ALA A 90 8.45 -2.81 -20.78
CA ALA A 90 8.25 -2.53 -19.36
C ALA A 90 9.47 -2.89 -18.50
N VAL A 91 10.13 -4.01 -18.82
CA VAL A 91 11.33 -4.46 -18.10
C VAL A 91 12.49 -3.46 -18.18
N GLN A 92 12.64 -2.76 -19.31
CA GLN A 92 13.66 -1.72 -19.48
C GLN A 92 13.38 -0.52 -18.59
N LEU A 93 12.11 -0.14 -18.46
CA LEU A 93 11.69 0.95 -17.58
C LEU A 93 11.93 0.59 -16.12
N VAL A 94 11.60 -0.63 -15.69
CA VAL A 94 11.88 -1.11 -14.33
C VAL A 94 13.38 -1.14 -14.06
N ALA A 95 14.18 -1.72 -14.95
CA ALA A 95 15.63 -1.79 -14.77
C ALA A 95 16.28 -0.39 -14.72
N THR A 96 15.78 0.55 -15.52
CA THR A 96 16.21 1.96 -15.49
C THR A 96 15.82 2.65 -14.19
N ALA A 97 14.60 2.42 -13.69
CA ALA A 97 14.16 2.94 -12.40
C ALA A 97 15.00 2.39 -11.24
N LEU A 98 15.36 1.10 -11.27
CA LEU A 98 16.29 0.49 -10.30
C LEU A 98 17.68 1.12 -10.38
N ASP A 99 18.19 1.41 -11.57
CA ASP A 99 19.46 2.14 -11.73
C ASP A 99 19.37 3.54 -11.12
N CYS A 100 18.30 4.31 -11.36
CA CYS A 100 18.09 5.61 -10.70
C CYS A 100 18.21 5.53 -9.17
N LEU A 101 17.71 4.45 -8.57
CA LEU A 101 17.78 4.24 -7.12
C LEU A 101 19.19 3.94 -6.63
N VAL A 102 20.03 3.26 -7.40
CA VAL A 102 21.39 2.90 -6.96
C VAL A 102 22.48 3.85 -7.46
N ARG A 103 22.19 4.64 -8.49
CA ARG A 103 23.12 5.57 -9.12
C ARG A 103 23.54 6.65 -8.13
N GLY A 104 24.82 7.01 -8.13
CA GLY A 104 25.38 8.00 -7.22
C GLY A 104 25.47 7.56 -5.75
N ARG A 105 24.93 6.38 -5.39
CA ARG A 105 25.13 5.78 -4.06
C ARG A 105 26.56 5.22 -3.96
N THR A 106 27.15 5.36 -2.76
CA THR A 106 28.59 5.16 -2.49
C THR A 106 29.18 3.92 -3.17
N PRO A 107 30.48 3.93 -3.53
CA PRO A 107 31.16 2.76 -4.11
C PRO A 107 31.21 1.53 -3.18
N ALA A 108 30.61 1.59 -1.99
CA ALA A 108 30.58 0.52 -1.00
C ALA A 108 29.27 -0.28 -0.96
N LEU A 109 28.30 0.01 -1.83
CA LEU A 109 27.07 -0.78 -1.96
C LEU A 109 27.32 -2.06 -2.79
N ASP A 110 27.68 -3.16 -2.15
CA ASP A 110 28.10 -4.37 -2.87
C ASP A 110 26.94 -5.32 -3.21
N HIS A 111 25.86 -5.26 -2.42
CA HIS A 111 24.72 -6.17 -2.52
C HIS A 111 23.39 -5.44 -2.47
N VAL A 112 22.59 -5.66 -3.52
CA VAL A 112 21.24 -5.13 -3.67
C VAL A 112 20.28 -6.31 -3.79
N VAL A 113 19.26 -6.34 -2.94
CA VAL A 113 18.17 -7.31 -3.05
C VAL A 113 16.92 -6.56 -3.50
N VAL A 114 16.29 -7.06 -4.55
CA VAL A 114 15.08 -6.50 -5.14
C VAL A 114 13.91 -7.44 -4.85
N ALA A 115 12.90 -6.95 -4.15
CA ALA A 115 11.64 -7.64 -3.89
C ALA A 115 10.70 -7.45 -5.08
N ALA A 116 10.45 -8.55 -5.80
CA ALA A 116 9.53 -8.60 -6.94
C ALA A 116 8.07 -8.80 -6.48
N PRO A 117 7.11 -8.10 -7.09
CA PRO A 117 5.69 -8.20 -6.73
C PRO A 117 5.17 -9.64 -6.72
N ALA A 118 4.28 -9.96 -5.77
CA ALA A 118 3.72 -11.31 -5.63
C ALA A 118 2.92 -11.80 -6.85
N GLY A 119 2.39 -10.88 -7.66
CA GLY A 119 1.63 -11.18 -8.88
C GLY A 119 2.47 -11.44 -10.13
N TRP A 120 3.79 -11.22 -10.07
CA TRP A 120 4.67 -11.46 -11.22
C TRP A 120 4.80 -12.96 -11.51
N SER A 121 4.81 -13.29 -12.81
CA SER A 121 5.12 -14.65 -13.26
C SER A 121 6.62 -14.94 -13.13
N GLY A 122 7.00 -16.21 -13.10
CA GLY A 122 8.42 -16.60 -13.16
C GLY A 122 9.13 -16.01 -14.38
N TYR A 123 8.42 -15.95 -15.52
CA TYR A 123 8.93 -15.32 -16.74
C TYR A 123 9.23 -13.82 -16.55
N ALA A 124 8.34 -13.06 -15.91
CA ALA A 124 8.56 -11.63 -15.64
C ALA A 124 9.79 -11.39 -14.74
N VAL A 125 10.00 -12.26 -13.75
CA VAL A 125 11.19 -12.21 -12.88
C VAL A 125 12.46 -12.54 -13.68
N GLU A 126 12.44 -13.62 -14.47
CA GLU A 126 13.56 -14.01 -15.34
C GLU A 126 13.91 -12.91 -16.36
N GLU A 127 12.90 -12.27 -16.95
CA GLU A 127 13.07 -11.16 -17.89
C GLU A 127 13.82 -9.98 -17.22
N LEU A 128 13.44 -9.62 -15.98
CA LEU A 128 14.13 -8.58 -15.23
C LEU A 128 15.58 -8.98 -14.89
N GLU A 129 15.81 -10.21 -14.47
CA GLU A 129 17.15 -10.71 -14.17
C GLU A 129 18.06 -10.74 -15.42
N ASP A 130 17.52 -11.13 -16.57
CA ASP A 130 18.21 -11.06 -17.86
C ASP A 130 18.53 -9.62 -18.24
N GLU A 131 17.59 -8.69 -18.05
CA GLU A 131 17.77 -7.28 -18.38
C GLU A 131 18.86 -6.62 -17.50
N ILE A 132 18.84 -6.88 -16.19
CA ILE A 132 19.88 -6.43 -15.26
C ILE A 132 21.26 -6.96 -15.68
N ARG A 133 21.35 -8.24 -16.07
CA ARG A 133 22.60 -8.87 -16.52
C ARG A 133 23.11 -8.31 -17.84
N ARG A 134 22.22 -8.12 -18.82
CA ARG A 134 22.55 -7.72 -20.19
C ARG A 134 23.21 -6.35 -20.25
N TRP A 135 22.62 -5.38 -19.56
CA TRP A 135 23.06 -4.00 -19.65
C TRP A 135 24.09 -3.63 -18.59
N GLY A 136 24.25 -4.48 -17.57
CA GLY A 136 25.01 -4.12 -16.39
C GLY A 136 24.49 -2.82 -15.78
N LEU A 137 23.17 -2.55 -15.83
CA LEU A 137 22.61 -1.30 -15.28
C LEU A 137 23.01 -1.10 -13.80
N LEU A 138 23.41 -2.19 -13.13
CA LEU A 138 23.87 -2.21 -11.74
C LEU A 138 25.34 -2.69 -11.63
N GLN A 139 26.23 -2.29 -12.57
CA GLN A 139 27.63 -2.79 -12.67
C GLN A 139 28.38 -2.77 -11.33
N ASN A 140 29.22 -3.79 -11.12
CA ASN A 140 30.03 -4.01 -9.92
C ASN A 140 29.25 -4.31 -8.62
N ARG A 141 27.95 -4.59 -8.70
CA ARG A 141 27.12 -4.99 -7.57
C ARG A 141 26.53 -6.38 -7.82
N THR A 142 26.36 -7.18 -6.77
CA THR A 142 25.48 -8.36 -6.91
C THR A 142 24.05 -7.92 -6.67
N VAL A 143 23.19 -8.29 -7.61
CA VAL A 143 21.76 -8.05 -7.53
C VAL A 143 21.07 -9.38 -7.42
N THR A 144 20.14 -9.50 -6.47
CA THR A 144 19.34 -10.70 -6.30
C THR A 144 17.88 -10.30 -6.28
N VAL A 145 17.09 -10.88 -7.19
CA VAL A 145 15.64 -10.69 -7.20
C VAL A 145 15.01 -11.80 -6.38
N ILE A 146 14.13 -11.46 -5.45
CA ILE A 146 13.42 -12.41 -4.59
C ILE A 146 11.93 -12.08 -4.56
N PRO A 147 11.05 -13.04 -4.22
CA PRO A 147 9.64 -12.72 -3.97
C PRO A 147 9.49 -11.69 -2.85
N GLU A 148 8.61 -10.73 -3.05
CA GLU A 148 8.30 -9.70 -2.07
C GLU A 148 7.90 -10.26 -0.69
N THR A 149 7.11 -11.33 -0.69
CA THR A 149 6.67 -12.01 0.53
C THR A 149 7.82 -12.63 1.30
N THR A 150 8.81 -13.20 0.60
CA THR A 150 10.05 -13.69 1.21
C THR A 150 10.84 -12.55 1.85
N ALA A 151 10.92 -11.41 1.16
CA ALA A 151 11.59 -10.22 1.70
C ALA A 151 10.87 -9.73 2.96
N ALA A 152 9.56 -9.50 2.89
CA ALA A 152 8.78 -9.02 4.03
C ALA A 152 8.87 -9.94 5.26
N LEU A 153 8.82 -11.26 5.07
CA LEU A 153 8.98 -12.21 6.18
C LEU A 153 10.36 -12.17 6.84
N ALA A 154 11.41 -11.84 6.08
CA ALA A 154 12.74 -11.65 6.66
C ALA A 154 12.79 -10.46 7.61
N TRP A 155 12.05 -9.37 7.31
CA TRP A 155 11.89 -8.25 8.25
C TRP A 155 11.02 -8.64 9.44
N ILE A 156 9.85 -9.23 9.19
CA ILE A 156 8.89 -9.55 10.24
C ILE A 156 9.50 -10.55 11.23
N SER A 157 10.31 -11.50 10.77
CA SER A 157 11.00 -12.45 11.66
C SER A 157 12.03 -11.79 12.60
N GLU A 158 12.48 -10.57 12.30
CA GLU A 158 13.38 -9.83 13.21
C GLU A 158 12.62 -9.12 14.34
N VAL A 159 11.38 -8.74 14.08
CA VAL A 159 10.59 -7.86 14.94
C VAL A 159 9.44 -8.59 15.65
N GLU A 160 8.98 -9.70 15.07
CA GLU A 160 7.92 -10.56 15.58
C GLU A 160 8.38 -12.02 15.68
N ARG A 161 7.79 -12.76 16.61
CA ARG A 161 8.08 -14.18 16.80
C ARG A 161 7.20 -15.02 15.88
N LEU A 162 7.79 -15.48 14.77
CA LEU A 162 7.12 -16.37 13.82
C LEU A 162 7.53 -17.85 13.96
N ASP A 163 8.45 -18.18 14.88
CA ASP A 163 9.06 -19.51 15.03
C ASP A 163 8.05 -20.64 15.27
N ASP A 164 6.95 -20.31 15.93
CA ASP A 164 5.89 -21.25 16.29
C ASP A 164 4.91 -21.51 15.12
N TYR A 165 5.02 -20.74 14.02
CA TYR A 165 4.17 -20.88 12.84
C TYR A 165 4.82 -21.72 11.75
N VAL A 166 4.03 -22.60 11.14
CA VAL A 166 4.40 -23.48 10.03
C VAL A 166 3.81 -22.99 8.72
N THR A 167 2.53 -22.62 8.69
CA THR A 167 1.83 -22.12 7.50
C THR A 167 1.30 -20.72 7.77
N LEU A 168 1.59 -19.77 6.88
CA LEU A 168 1.08 -18.40 6.99
C LEU A 168 0.33 -18.04 5.70
N LEU A 169 -0.73 -17.25 5.86
CA LEU A 169 -1.37 -16.55 4.75
C LEU A 169 -0.97 -15.09 4.78
N LEU A 170 -0.16 -14.67 3.81
CA LEU A 170 0.22 -13.28 3.64
C LEU A 170 -0.86 -12.58 2.80
N CYS A 171 -1.31 -11.43 3.27
CA CYS A 171 -2.28 -10.57 2.61
C CYS A 171 -1.62 -9.22 2.36
N ASP A 172 -1.22 -8.97 1.12
CA ASP A 172 -0.62 -7.71 0.69
C ASP A 172 -1.67 -6.81 0.05
N VAL A 173 -2.01 -5.71 0.75
CA VAL A 173 -2.95 -4.70 0.27
C VAL A 173 -2.17 -3.62 -0.46
N GLY A 174 -1.93 -3.85 -1.75
CA GLY A 174 -1.21 -2.96 -2.65
C GLY A 174 -2.08 -1.85 -3.25
N ALA A 175 -1.49 -1.09 -4.17
CA ALA A 175 -2.15 -0.01 -4.89
C ALA A 175 -3.28 -0.53 -5.81
N HIS A 176 -2.97 -1.56 -6.60
CA HIS A 176 -3.85 -2.08 -7.64
C HIS A 176 -4.55 -3.39 -7.27
N SER A 177 -4.08 -4.10 -6.24
CA SER A 177 -4.55 -5.44 -5.89
C SER A 177 -4.50 -5.75 -4.40
N LEU A 178 -5.23 -6.80 -4.03
CA LEU A 178 -4.99 -7.61 -2.84
C LEU A 178 -4.32 -8.92 -3.28
N ASP A 179 -3.08 -9.15 -2.86
CA ASP A 179 -2.37 -10.39 -3.15
C ASP A 179 -2.36 -11.31 -1.92
N LEU A 180 -2.85 -12.54 -2.11
CA LEU A 180 -2.89 -13.58 -1.10
C LEU A 180 -1.80 -14.60 -1.39
N THR A 181 -0.82 -14.73 -0.51
CA THR A 181 0.29 -15.68 -0.68
C THR A 181 0.36 -16.65 0.48
N VAL A 182 0.22 -17.93 0.17
CA VAL A 182 0.41 -19.01 1.13
C VAL A 182 1.89 -19.36 1.18
N VAL A 183 2.46 -19.33 2.37
CA VAL A 183 3.84 -19.76 2.62
C VAL A 183 3.87 -20.86 3.67
N THR A 184 4.83 -21.78 3.54
CA THR A 184 5.06 -22.84 4.51
C THR A 184 6.53 -22.88 4.91
N ARG A 185 6.80 -23.13 6.18
CA ARG A 185 8.14 -23.24 6.73
C ARG A 185 8.89 -24.41 6.09
N ARG A 186 10.07 -24.12 5.56
CA ARG A 186 11.05 -25.06 4.99
C ARG A 186 12.39 -24.84 5.70
N GLY A 187 12.62 -25.59 6.77
CA GLY A 187 13.78 -25.39 7.64
C GLY A 187 13.68 -24.07 8.41
N ALA A 188 14.66 -23.19 8.25
CA ALA A 188 14.70 -21.89 8.95
C ALA A 188 13.92 -20.77 8.24
N ALA A 189 13.48 -20.98 6.99
CA ALA A 189 12.82 -19.96 6.18
C ALA A 189 11.42 -20.39 5.75
N PHE A 190 10.60 -19.42 5.30
CA PHE A 190 9.33 -19.69 4.64
C PHE A 190 9.52 -19.78 3.13
N GLY A 191 8.87 -20.75 2.50
CA GLY A 191 8.83 -20.88 1.05
C GLY A 191 7.41 -20.62 0.53
N VAL A 192 7.31 -19.89 -0.59
CA VAL A 192 6.03 -19.69 -1.28
C VAL A 192 5.49 -21.04 -1.78
N VAL A 193 4.20 -21.27 -1.51
CA VAL A 193 3.44 -22.41 -2.00
C VAL A 193 2.60 -22.00 -3.20
N ARG A 194 1.86 -20.88 -3.06
CA ARG A 194 1.05 -20.29 -4.12
C ARG A 194 0.73 -18.84 -3.80
N SER A 195 0.46 -18.07 -4.86
CA SER A 195 -0.09 -16.72 -4.77
C SER A 195 -1.41 -16.65 -5.54
N THR A 196 -2.33 -15.80 -5.08
CA THR A 196 -3.61 -15.55 -5.71
C THR A 196 -3.93 -14.07 -5.61
N ARG A 197 -4.19 -13.44 -6.74
CA ARG A 197 -4.54 -12.01 -6.81
C ARG A 197 -6.05 -11.83 -6.76
N SER A 198 -6.51 -10.91 -5.93
CA SER A 198 -7.89 -10.42 -5.89
C SER A 198 -7.96 -8.95 -6.29
N THR A 199 -9.04 -8.59 -6.98
CA THR A 199 -9.41 -7.22 -7.34
C THR A 199 -10.54 -6.67 -6.47
N ASP A 200 -10.96 -7.39 -5.42
CA ASP A 200 -12.07 -7.00 -4.56
C ASP A 200 -11.83 -5.66 -3.85
N PHE A 201 -10.57 -5.39 -3.49
CA PHE A 201 -10.12 -4.18 -2.83
C PHE A 201 -8.68 -3.84 -3.18
N SER A 202 -8.38 -2.54 -3.28
CA SER A 202 -7.03 -2.02 -3.52
C SER A 202 -6.91 -0.58 -3.04
N GLY A 203 -5.68 -0.08 -2.91
CA GLY A 203 -5.40 1.30 -2.55
C GLY A 203 -6.08 2.32 -3.48
N ASP A 204 -6.07 2.07 -4.78
CA ASP A 204 -6.69 2.91 -5.80
C ASP A 204 -8.22 2.87 -5.76
N HIS A 205 -8.79 1.70 -5.41
CA HIS A 205 -10.22 1.61 -5.19
C HIS A 205 -10.64 2.50 -4.01
N ALA A 206 -9.86 2.48 -2.92
CA ALA A 206 -10.08 3.39 -1.80
C ALA A 206 -9.91 4.88 -2.19
N ASP A 207 -8.91 5.20 -3.01
CA ASP A 207 -8.70 6.57 -3.52
C ASP A 207 -9.89 7.06 -4.36
N ARG A 208 -10.40 6.21 -5.25
CA ARG A 208 -11.59 6.53 -6.06
C ARG A 208 -12.84 6.72 -5.20
N LEU A 209 -13.05 5.90 -4.17
CA LEU A 209 -14.21 6.03 -3.27
C LEU A 209 -14.15 7.32 -2.45
N LEU A 210 -12.97 7.69 -1.95
CA LEU A 210 -12.78 8.96 -1.25
C LEU A 210 -12.95 10.15 -2.20
N THR A 211 -12.40 10.08 -3.41
CA THR A 211 -12.57 11.12 -4.44
C THR A 211 -14.05 11.30 -4.79
N GLY A 212 -14.78 10.20 -5.01
CA GLY A 212 -16.22 10.22 -5.26
C GLY A 212 -17.02 10.82 -4.12
N HIS A 213 -16.67 10.51 -2.86
CA HIS A 213 -17.27 11.14 -1.69
C HIS A 213 -17.05 12.66 -1.67
N VAL A 214 -15.81 13.12 -1.90
CA VAL A 214 -15.44 14.55 -1.93
C VAL A 214 -16.15 15.28 -3.08
N VAL A 215 -16.23 14.68 -4.26
CA VAL A 215 -16.96 15.23 -5.41
C VAL A 215 -18.47 15.31 -5.11
N GLY A 216 -19.06 14.29 -4.49
CA GLY A 216 -20.46 14.32 -4.07
C GLY A 216 -20.75 15.48 -3.11
N LEU A 217 -19.84 15.76 -2.16
CA LEU A 217 -19.96 16.94 -1.31
C LEU A 217 -19.89 18.25 -2.11
N VAL A 218 -19.10 18.32 -3.19
CA VAL A 218 -19.04 19.48 -4.08
C VAL A 218 -20.38 19.66 -4.79
N GLN A 219 -20.89 18.62 -5.46
CA GLN A 219 -22.14 18.66 -6.21
C GLN A 219 -23.34 19.02 -5.32
N ASN A 220 -23.38 18.56 -4.07
CA ASN A 220 -24.43 18.96 -3.11
C ASN A 220 -24.46 20.47 -2.84
N SER A 221 -23.31 21.15 -2.93
CA SER A 221 -23.20 22.61 -2.68
C SER A 221 -23.14 23.44 -3.96
N HIS A 222 -22.77 22.82 -5.09
CA HIS A 222 -22.65 23.43 -6.41
C HIS A 222 -23.30 22.48 -7.42
N PRO A 223 -24.65 22.43 -7.50
CA PRO A 223 -25.36 21.46 -8.33
C PRO A 223 -25.07 21.57 -9.83
N ASP A 224 -24.62 22.75 -10.29
CA ASP A 224 -24.26 23.01 -11.68
C ASP A 224 -22.85 22.50 -12.05
N PHE A 225 -22.08 21.98 -11.08
CA PHE A 225 -20.77 21.38 -11.36
C PHE A 225 -20.95 20.03 -12.06
N ASP A 226 -20.65 20.00 -13.35
CA ASP A 226 -20.60 18.77 -14.15
C ASP A 226 -19.26 18.05 -13.94
N VAL A 227 -19.29 16.85 -13.35
CA VAL A 227 -18.09 16.02 -13.14
C VAL A 227 -17.62 15.37 -14.44
N ASP A 228 -18.51 15.21 -15.40
CA ASP A 228 -18.24 14.49 -16.65
C ASP A 228 -17.72 15.41 -17.76
N ASP A 229 -17.66 16.73 -17.51
CA ASP A 229 -17.11 17.71 -18.45
C ASP A 229 -15.61 17.39 -18.75
N PRO A 230 -15.25 17.13 -20.01
CA PRO A 230 -13.87 16.89 -20.42
C PRO A 230 -12.89 17.99 -19.99
N ALA A 231 -13.33 19.24 -19.89
CA ALA A 231 -12.52 20.37 -19.43
C ALA A 231 -12.10 20.23 -17.96
N HIS A 232 -12.84 19.47 -17.16
CA HIS A 232 -12.57 19.30 -15.73
C HIS A 232 -11.59 18.15 -15.42
N ARG A 233 -11.25 17.32 -16.41
CA ARG A 233 -10.41 16.12 -16.23
C ARG A 233 -9.08 16.39 -15.53
N GLY A 234 -8.41 17.48 -15.90
CA GLY A 234 -7.13 17.87 -15.28
C GLY A 234 -7.28 18.20 -13.80
N ALA A 235 -8.27 19.03 -13.45
CA ALA A 235 -8.56 19.40 -12.07
C ALA A 235 -9.02 18.21 -11.22
N LEU A 236 -9.80 17.29 -11.80
CA LEU A 236 -10.23 16.05 -11.14
C LEU A 236 -9.05 15.09 -10.88
N THR A 237 -8.08 15.04 -11.79
CA THR A 237 -6.85 14.23 -11.61
C THR A 237 -6.03 14.77 -10.43
N GLU A 238 -5.89 16.09 -10.34
CA GLU A 238 -5.21 16.73 -9.22
C GLU A 238 -5.99 16.54 -7.90
N LEU A 239 -7.32 16.63 -7.93
CA LEU A 239 -8.15 16.31 -6.78
C LEU A 239 -7.97 14.86 -6.30
N ALA A 240 -7.88 13.90 -7.22
CA ALA A 240 -7.65 12.50 -6.89
C ALA A 240 -6.28 12.31 -6.18
N SER A 241 -5.23 12.98 -6.65
CA SER A 241 -3.90 13.00 -5.99
C SER A 241 -3.97 13.55 -4.56
N ARG A 242 -4.74 14.62 -4.35
CA ARG A 242 -4.98 15.21 -3.01
C ARG A 242 -5.81 14.29 -2.12
N CYS A 243 -6.82 13.61 -2.67
CA CYS A 243 -7.60 12.61 -1.95
C CYS A 243 -6.75 11.42 -1.53
N ARG A 244 -5.84 10.95 -2.38
CA ARG A 244 -4.87 9.91 -2.02
C ARG A 244 -3.97 10.33 -0.85
N THR A 245 -3.47 11.56 -0.89
CA THR A 245 -2.69 12.12 0.24
C THR A 245 -3.53 12.22 1.51
N ALA A 246 -4.81 12.61 1.39
CA ALA A 246 -5.73 12.65 2.52
C ALA A 246 -6.03 11.25 3.08
N LYS A 247 -6.23 10.24 2.23
CA LYS A 247 -6.37 8.83 2.63
C LYS A 247 -5.17 8.37 3.46
N GLU A 248 -3.95 8.62 2.97
CA GLU A 248 -2.71 8.24 3.69
C GLU A 248 -2.64 8.93 5.07
N ARG A 249 -3.06 10.21 5.18
CA ARG A 249 -3.18 10.91 6.47
C ARG A 249 -4.26 10.31 7.37
N LEU A 250 -5.43 9.97 6.82
CA LEU A 250 -6.54 9.38 7.55
C LEU A 250 -6.21 8.00 8.16
N SER A 251 -5.19 7.31 7.66
CA SER A 251 -4.66 6.10 8.29
C SER A 251 -4.03 6.36 9.67
N GLN A 252 -3.55 7.59 9.92
CA GLN A 252 -2.87 7.98 11.16
C GLN A 252 -3.73 8.95 11.99
N ASP A 253 -4.36 9.92 11.33
CA ASP A 253 -5.17 10.96 11.94
C ASP A 253 -6.68 10.65 11.83
N THR A 254 -7.48 11.20 12.73
CA THR A 254 -8.95 11.02 12.72
C THR A 254 -9.65 11.92 11.70
N SER A 255 -8.94 12.87 11.09
CA SER A 255 -9.46 13.75 10.05
C SER A 255 -8.34 14.28 9.16
N ALA A 256 -8.67 14.63 7.91
CA ALA A 256 -7.77 15.27 6.97
C ALA A 256 -8.51 16.36 6.19
N VAL A 257 -7.78 17.40 5.76
CA VAL A 257 -8.33 18.46 4.90
C VAL A 257 -7.92 18.23 3.45
N VAL A 258 -8.90 18.20 2.56
CA VAL A 258 -8.74 18.14 1.10
C VAL A 258 -8.97 19.52 0.53
N THR A 259 -7.96 20.08 -0.13
CA THR A 259 -8.11 21.32 -0.90
C THR A 259 -8.73 21.01 -2.26
N VAL A 260 -9.95 21.47 -2.47
CA VAL A 260 -10.69 21.35 -3.72
C VAL A 260 -10.48 22.61 -4.55
N GLU A 261 -9.90 22.43 -5.74
CA GLU A 261 -9.71 23.47 -6.75
C GLU A 261 -10.23 22.93 -8.08
N LEU A 262 -11.55 23.00 -8.24
CA LEU A 262 -12.24 22.62 -9.47
C LEU A 262 -12.72 23.90 -10.18
N PRO A 263 -13.00 23.86 -11.49
CA PRO A 263 -13.54 25.01 -12.19
C PRO A 263 -14.81 25.53 -11.51
N GLY A 264 -14.82 26.82 -11.16
CA GLY A 264 -15.90 27.46 -10.42
C GLY A 264 -16.00 27.11 -8.92
N VAL A 265 -15.18 26.20 -8.40
CA VAL A 265 -15.25 25.76 -6.99
C VAL A 265 -13.87 25.73 -6.34
N ARG A 266 -13.66 26.61 -5.36
CA ARG A 266 -12.46 26.60 -4.52
C ARG A 266 -12.82 26.56 -3.04
N ARG A 267 -12.44 25.48 -2.35
CA ARG A 267 -12.68 25.35 -0.90
C ARG A 267 -11.82 24.26 -0.26
N GLN A 268 -11.80 24.25 1.06
CA GLN A 268 -11.23 23.16 1.85
C GLN A 268 -12.36 22.32 2.44
N ILE A 269 -12.27 21.00 2.26
CA ILE A 269 -13.23 20.03 2.82
C ILE A 269 -12.49 19.21 3.88
N ARG A 270 -12.98 19.24 5.11
CA ARG A 270 -12.50 18.35 6.17
C ARG A 270 -13.25 17.02 6.08
N VAL A 271 -12.52 15.93 5.93
CA VAL A 271 -13.03 14.56 5.90
C VAL A 271 -12.60 13.86 7.19
N MET A 272 -13.52 13.12 7.81
CA MET A 272 -13.27 12.28 8.98
C MET A 272 -12.86 10.87 8.56
N ARG A 273 -12.05 10.19 9.38
CA ARG A 273 -11.70 8.78 9.14
C ARG A 273 -12.94 7.91 9.04
N SER A 274 -13.94 8.14 9.88
CA SER A 274 -15.20 7.38 9.85
C SER A 274 -15.94 7.50 8.51
N GLU A 275 -15.95 8.69 7.89
CA GLU A 275 -16.60 8.91 6.59
C GLU A 275 -15.87 8.16 5.47
N PHE A 276 -14.54 8.17 5.50
CA PHE A 276 -13.72 7.37 4.59
C PHE A 276 -13.93 5.87 4.81
N GLU A 277 -13.87 5.42 6.06
CA GLU A 277 -14.06 4.01 6.44
C GLU A 277 -15.44 3.50 6.03
N ASP A 278 -16.50 4.30 6.20
CA ASP A 278 -17.83 3.95 5.72
C ASP A 278 -17.88 3.80 4.19
N ALA A 279 -17.20 4.68 3.45
CA ALA A 279 -17.13 4.61 1.99
C ALA A 279 -16.43 3.33 1.50
N ILE A 280 -15.41 2.83 2.22
CA ILE A 280 -14.65 1.64 1.83
C ILE A 280 -15.13 0.34 2.49
N ARG A 281 -16.05 0.40 3.47
CA ARG A 281 -16.48 -0.76 4.27
C ARG A 281 -17.02 -1.90 3.42
N ALA A 282 -17.92 -1.61 2.47
CA ALA A 282 -18.54 -2.63 1.63
C ALA A 282 -17.53 -3.39 0.74
N PRO A 283 -16.68 -2.73 -0.06
CA PRO A 283 -15.66 -3.45 -0.85
C PRO A 283 -14.62 -4.16 0.02
N LEU A 284 -14.21 -3.56 1.14
CA LEU A 284 -13.26 -4.20 2.05
C LEU A 284 -13.85 -5.43 2.75
N THR A 285 -15.14 -5.42 3.07
CA THR A 285 -15.85 -6.62 3.58
C THR A 285 -15.83 -7.76 2.56
N ARG A 286 -15.98 -7.45 1.26
CA ARG A 286 -15.86 -8.48 0.21
C ARG A 286 -14.44 -9.06 0.16
N ALA A 287 -13.42 -8.22 0.25
CA ALA A 287 -12.03 -8.65 0.32
C ALA A 287 -11.76 -9.51 1.56
N ALA A 288 -12.30 -9.13 2.72
CA ALA A 288 -12.18 -9.92 3.95
C ALA A 288 -12.84 -11.29 3.83
N ASN A 289 -14.00 -11.38 3.17
CA ASN A 289 -14.62 -12.66 2.84
C ASN A 289 -13.76 -13.50 1.87
N THR A 290 -13.00 -12.86 0.97
CA THR A 290 -12.06 -13.56 0.08
C THR A 290 -10.89 -14.16 0.87
N VAL A 291 -10.37 -13.45 1.88
CA VAL A 291 -9.38 -13.98 2.82
C VAL A 291 -9.95 -15.15 3.64
N ALA A 292 -11.17 -15.01 4.18
CA ALA A 292 -11.81 -16.09 4.94
C ALA A 292 -11.98 -17.36 4.11
N ARG A 293 -12.48 -17.26 2.87
CA ARG A 293 -12.59 -18.41 1.96
C ARG A 293 -11.25 -19.08 1.66
N GLU A 294 -10.18 -18.29 1.58
CA GLU A 294 -8.83 -18.82 1.36
C GLU A 294 -8.32 -19.59 2.58
N LEU A 295 -8.60 -19.11 3.79
CA LEU A 295 -8.29 -19.81 5.04
C LEU A 295 -9.09 -21.12 5.16
N GLU A 296 -10.39 -21.10 4.85
CA GLU A 296 -11.24 -22.30 4.80
C GLU A 296 -10.67 -23.33 3.82
N ARG A 297 -10.29 -22.89 2.61
CA ARG A 297 -9.68 -23.76 1.60
C ARG A 297 -8.40 -24.43 2.09
N LEU A 298 -7.59 -23.72 2.86
CA LEU A 298 -6.37 -24.26 3.47
C LEU A 298 -6.67 -25.29 4.57
N ALA A 299 -7.68 -25.02 5.40
CA ALA A 299 -8.14 -25.95 6.43
C ALA A 299 -8.69 -27.25 5.81
N ASP A 300 -9.54 -27.13 4.78
CA ASP A 300 -10.12 -28.26 4.04
C ASP A 300 -9.05 -29.12 3.33
N ALA A 301 -7.96 -28.48 2.89
CA ALA A 301 -6.81 -29.17 2.30
C ALA A 301 -5.91 -29.87 3.35
N GLY A 302 -6.21 -29.77 4.64
CA GLY A 302 -5.43 -30.36 5.73
C GLY A 302 -4.17 -29.56 6.08
N THR A 303 -4.06 -28.32 5.63
CA THR A 303 -2.92 -27.43 5.89
C THR A 303 -3.43 -26.05 6.36
N PRO A 304 -4.14 -25.97 7.51
CA PRO A 304 -4.66 -24.70 8.01
C PRO A 304 -3.53 -23.69 8.21
N ALA A 305 -3.81 -22.41 7.94
CA ALA A 305 -2.86 -21.35 8.27
C ALA A 305 -2.84 -21.13 9.78
N ASP A 306 -1.65 -20.96 10.34
CA ASP A 306 -1.46 -20.67 11.77
C ASP A 306 -1.71 -19.20 12.09
N ALA A 307 -1.49 -18.31 11.12
CA ALA A 307 -1.73 -16.87 11.23
C ALA A 307 -1.89 -16.22 9.85
N VAL A 308 -2.51 -15.04 9.83
CA VAL A 308 -2.53 -14.12 8.70
C VAL A 308 -1.51 -13.01 8.93
N VAL A 309 -0.74 -12.66 7.91
CA VAL A 309 0.24 -11.57 7.94
C VAL A 309 -0.19 -10.45 7.00
N LEU A 310 -0.38 -9.23 7.51
CA LEU A 310 -0.75 -8.06 6.70
C LEU A 310 0.47 -7.28 6.24
N LEU A 311 0.51 -7.05 4.92
CA LEU A 311 1.56 -6.33 4.19
C LEU A 311 0.95 -5.22 3.32
N GLY A 312 1.82 -4.39 2.77
CA GLY A 312 1.44 -3.35 1.82
C GLY A 312 0.97 -2.06 2.47
N GLY A 313 0.94 -0.99 1.68
CA GLY A 313 0.53 0.34 2.16
C GLY A 313 -0.93 0.38 2.67
N GLY A 314 -1.81 -0.44 2.08
CA GLY A 314 -3.20 -0.53 2.51
C GLY A 314 -3.40 -1.12 3.91
N ALA A 315 -2.45 -1.92 4.41
CA ALA A 315 -2.51 -2.44 5.78
C ALA A 315 -2.42 -1.35 6.86
N ALA A 316 -1.97 -0.13 6.50
CA ALA A 316 -1.97 1.00 7.42
C ALA A 316 -3.38 1.55 7.71
N VAL A 317 -4.39 1.23 6.89
CA VAL A 317 -5.77 1.68 7.11
C VAL A 317 -6.39 0.88 8.27
N PRO A 318 -6.83 1.53 9.38
CA PRO A 318 -7.30 0.82 10.57
C PRO A 318 -8.44 -0.17 10.30
N LEU A 319 -9.41 0.21 9.47
CA LEU A 319 -10.52 -0.68 9.09
C LEU A 319 -10.06 -1.98 8.39
N VAL A 320 -8.93 -1.99 7.68
CA VAL A 320 -8.39 -3.20 7.05
C VAL A 320 -8.03 -4.22 8.13
N THR A 321 -7.34 -3.79 9.17
CA THR A 321 -6.97 -4.64 10.30
C THR A 321 -8.20 -5.10 11.07
N GLU A 322 -9.17 -4.21 11.31
CA GLU A 322 -10.44 -4.54 12.00
C GLU A 322 -11.23 -5.64 11.27
N LEU A 323 -11.50 -5.44 9.98
CA LEU A 323 -12.34 -6.37 9.21
C LEU A 323 -11.61 -7.69 8.94
N LEU A 324 -10.30 -7.67 8.68
CA LEU A 324 -9.53 -8.90 8.49
C LEU A 324 -9.35 -9.67 9.79
N SER A 325 -9.18 -9.00 10.94
CA SER A 325 -9.15 -9.70 12.24
C SER A 325 -10.49 -10.30 12.61
N THR A 326 -11.60 -9.73 12.13
CA THR A 326 -12.95 -10.26 12.35
C THR A 326 -13.24 -11.44 11.42
N ALA A 327 -12.74 -11.39 10.19
CA ALA A 327 -12.94 -12.43 9.19
C ALA A 327 -11.97 -13.62 9.36
N ALA A 328 -10.78 -13.38 9.92
CA ALA A 328 -9.81 -14.43 10.20
C ALA A 328 -10.04 -15.00 11.61
N ASP A 329 -10.39 -16.29 11.68
CA ASP A 329 -10.45 -17.05 12.95
C ASP A 329 -9.04 -17.47 13.45
N VAL A 330 -7.99 -16.78 12.99
CA VAL A 330 -6.58 -17.04 13.33
C VAL A 330 -5.87 -15.73 13.69
N PRO A 331 -4.77 -15.76 14.45
CA PRO A 331 -3.99 -14.57 14.78
C PRO A 331 -3.65 -13.72 13.54
N LEU A 332 -3.79 -12.41 13.69
CA LEU A 332 -3.40 -11.43 12.69
C LEU A 332 -2.11 -10.75 13.13
N VAL A 333 -1.09 -10.81 12.28
CA VAL A 333 0.20 -10.14 12.48
C VAL A 333 0.30 -8.99 11.48
N VAL A 334 0.45 -7.77 11.96
CA VAL A 334 0.65 -6.59 11.11
C VAL A 334 2.12 -6.21 11.16
N ALA A 335 2.76 -6.12 9.99
CA ALA A 335 4.15 -5.69 9.94
C ALA A 335 4.30 -4.25 10.45
N PRO A 336 5.29 -3.94 11.31
CA PRO A 336 5.64 -2.56 11.61
C PRO A 336 6.00 -1.82 10.31
N GLU A 337 5.40 -0.64 10.11
CA GLU A 337 5.50 0.14 8.87
C GLU A 337 5.28 -0.73 7.60
N PRO A 338 4.06 -1.24 7.38
CA PRO A 338 3.81 -2.32 6.43
C PRO A 338 4.15 -1.95 4.97
N ALA A 339 4.11 -0.66 4.62
CA ALA A 339 4.53 -0.15 3.32
C ALA A 339 6.03 -0.31 3.02
N SER A 340 6.87 -0.49 4.05
CA SER A 340 8.33 -0.59 3.91
C SER A 340 8.88 -1.99 4.25
N ALA A 341 8.03 -2.90 4.74
CA ALA A 341 8.43 -4.20 5.26
C ALA A 341 9.25 -5.01 4.25
N SER A 342 8.81 -5.06 2.99
CA SER A 342 9.48 -5.75 1.89
C SER A 342 10.88 -5.18 1.62
N ALA A 343 11.01 -3.85 1.53
CA ALA A 343 12.29 -3.20 1.31
C ALA A 343 13.25 -3.39 2.49
N ARG A 344 12.78 -3.24 3.73
CA ARG A 344 13.57 -3.47 4.95
C ARG A 344 14.07 -4.92 5.00
N GLY A 345 13.19 -5.88 4.70
CA GLY A 345 13.54 -7.29 4.73
C GLY A 345 14.51 -7.69 3.61
N ALA A 346 14.35 -7.11 2.43
CA ALA A 346 15.35 -7.21 1.35
C ALA A 346 16.72 -6.68 1.80
N ALA A 347 16.77 -5.56 2.52
CA ALA A 347 18.02 -5.00 3.05
C ALA A 347 18.68 -5.90 4.11
N VAL A 348 17.88 -6.53 4.98
CA VAL A 348 18.37 -7.55 5.95
C VAL A 348 18.98 -8.75 5.22
N ILE A 349 18.31 -9.27 4.17
CA ILE A 349 18.84 -10.37 3.37
C ILE A 349 20.13 -9.96 2.66
N ALA A 350 20.15 -8.75 2.09
CA ALA A 350 21.33 -8.20 1.41
C ALA A 350 22.52 -8.09 2.37
N GLU A 351 22.32 -7.64 3.62
CA GLU A 351 23.39 -7.57 4.63
C GLU A 351 23.92 -8.96 4.97
N ARG A 352 23.05 -9.92 5.26
CA ARG A 352 23.45 -11.30 5.57
C ARG A 352 24.30 -11.91 4.46
N ALA A 353 23.88 -11.76 3.21
CA ALA A 353 24.64 -12.22 2.05
C ALA A 353 25.98 -11.48 1.86
N SER A 354 26.09 -10.24 2.35
CA SER A 354 27.33 -9.45 2.37
C SER A 354 28.32 -9.98 3.42
N LEU A 355 27.83 -10.31 4.61
CA LEU A 355 28.61 -10.83 5.73
C LEU A 355 29.15 -12.24 5.42
N GLU A 356 28.30 -13.11 4.88
CA GLU A 356 28.68 -14.48 4.48
C GLU A 356 29.80 -14.48 3.44
N ARG A 357 29.70 -13.62 2.42
CA ARG A 357 30.75 -13.48 1.39
C ARG A 357 32.06 -12.90 1.91
N SER A 358 31.99 -12.09 2.95
CA SER A 358 33.17 -11.47 3.56
C SER A 358 33.92 -12.44 4.48
N GLY A 359 33.46 -13.69 4.64
CA GLY A 359 34.08 -14.68 5.51
C GLY A 359 33.93 -14.36 7.00
N SER A 360 33.19 -13.30 7.34
CA SER A 360 32.83 -12.96 8.70
C SER A 360 31.71 -13.91 9.12
N ARG A 361 32.09 -15.12 9.56
CA ARG A 361 31.18 -15.98 10.32
C ARG A 361 30.71 -15.17 11.52
N VAL A 362 29.52 -14.58 11.43
CA VAL A 362 28.69 -14.43 12.62
C VAL A 362 28.54 -15.85 13.13
N THR A 363 29.19 -16.11 14.26
CA THR A 363 29.01 -17.37 14.97
C THR A 363 27.52 -17.48 15.21
N ALA A 364 26.88 -18.48 14.60
CA ALA A 364 25.58 -18.94 15.05
C ALA A 364 25.64 -19.02 16.59
N PRO A 365 24.59 -18.64 17.34
CA PRO A 365 24.57 -18.90 18.76
C PRO A 365 24.86 -20.38 18.91
N GLY A 366 26.01 -20.72 19.49
CA GLY A 366 26.40 -22.11 19.68
C GLY A 366 25.27 -22.84 20.41
N PRO A 367 25.15 -24.17 20.24
CA PRO A 367 24.15 -24.93 20.98
C PRO A 367 24.26 -24.53 22.45
N ARG A 368 23.15 -24.00 23.00
CA ARG A 368 23.11 -23.57 24.40
C ARG A 368 23.50 -24.78 25.25
N VAL A 369 24.74 -24.81 25.71
CA VAL A 369 25.15 -25.71 26.78
C VAL A 369 24.35 -25.24 27.98
N ARG A 370 23.27 -25.97 28.26
CA ARG A 370 22.49 -25.80 29.48
C ARG A 370 23.49 -25.89 30.64
N PRO A 371 23.67 -24.83 31.45
CA PRO A 371 24.51 -24.94 32.63
C PRO A 371 23.97 -26.10 33.48
N PRO A 372 24.86 -26.93 34.05
CA PRO A 372 24.45 -28.08 34.85
C PRO A 372 23.47 -27.59 35.92
N ALA A 373 22.32 -28.27 36.01
CA ALA A 373 21.30 -27.93 36.97
C ALA A 373 21.93 -27.95 38.38
N ALA A 374 21.82 -26.83 39.10
CA ALA A 374 22.18 -26.80 40.50
C ALA A 374 21.39 -27.90 41.22
N PRO A 375 22.05 -28.76 42.02
CA PRO A 375 21.36 -29.82 42.74
C PRO A 375 20.34 -29.21 43.68
N ARG A 376 19.08 -29.67 43.58
CA ARG A 376 18.04 -29.35 44.56
C ARG A 376 18.49 -29.84 45.94
N PRO A 377 18.38 -29.04 47.01
CA PRO A 377 18.72 -29.50 48.34
C PRO A 377 17.75 -30.61 48.75
N ILE A 378 18.32 -31.75 49.10
CA ILE A 378 17.64 -32.86 49.77
C ILE A 378 17.35 -32.39 51.19
N ALA A 379 16.08 -32.43 51.59
CA ALA A 379 15.68 -32.29 52.98
C ALA A 379 16.13 -33.55 53.73
N THR A 380 17.12 -33.41 54.61
CA THR A 380 17.40 -34.40 55.66
C THR A 380 17.64 -33.66 56.96
N ALA A 381 16.93 -34.15 57.98
CA ALA A 381 16.79 -33.56 59.30
C ALA A 381 18.12 -33.48 60.05
N GLU A 382 18.36 -32.34 60.69
CA GLU A 382 19.25 -32.26 61.85
C GLU A 382 18.45 -31.83 63.08
N SER A 383 18.26 -32.80 63.97
CA SER A 383 17.90 -32.59 65.36
C SER A 383 19.19 -32.32 66.13
N SER A 384 19.37 -31.10 66.63
CA SER A 384 20.07 -30.88 67.90
C SER A 384 19.58 -29.62 68.59
N ARG A 385 19.11 -29.85 69.81
CA ARG A 385 18.59 -28.89 70.79
C ARG A 385 19.70 -27.95 71.26
N VAL A 386 19.41 -26.64 71.39
CA VAL A 386 19.73 -25.81 72.58
C VAL A 386 18.72 -24.64 72.65
N LEU A 387 18.16 -24.39 73.84
CA LEU A 387 17.19 -23.34 74.21
C LEU A 387 17.90 -22.00 74.60
N PRO A 388 17.17 -20.88 74.83
CA PRO A 388 17.52 -19.51 74.43
C PRO A 388 18.18 -18.68 75.55
N PRO A 389 18.42 -17.37 75.32
CA PRO A 389 17.59 -16.44 76.08
C PRO A 389 17.12 -15.17 75.34
N SER A 390 16.00 -14.68 75.86
CA SER A 390 15.33 -13.38 75.78
C SER A 390 16.19 -12.14 75.50
N ALA A 391 15.64 -11.18 74.73
CA ALA A 391 15.44 -9.79 75.15
C ALA A 391 14.73 -8.92 74.08
N SER A 392 13.55 -8.43 74.46
CA SER A 392 13.08 -7.04 74.40
C SER A 392 13.14 -6.19 73.11
N VAL A 393 11.93 -5.82 72.67
CA VAL A 393 11.40 -4.44 72.46
C VAL A 393 12.24 -3.46 71.61
N GLY A 394 11.62 -3.01 70.50
CA GLY A 394 12.07 -1.85 69.73
C GLY A 394 11.03 -1.40 68.70
N LEU A 395 9.93 -0.85 69.20
CA LEU A 395 8.90 -0.13 68.45
C LEU A 395 9.52 1.11 67.76
N LEU A 396 9.40 1.27 66.44
CA LEU A 396 9.31 2.60 65.82
C LEU A 396 8.41 2.56 64.57
N THR A 397 7.35 3.34 64.70
CA THR A 397 6.29 3.66 63.75
C THR A 397 6.79 4.55 62.60
N GLN A 398 6.27 4.35 61.39
CA GLN A 398 5.79 5.48 60.59
C GLN A 398 4.72 5.05 59.57
N ARG A 399 3.53 5.66 59.74
CA ARG A 399 2.39 5.67 58.82
C ARG A 399 2.60 6.75 57.77
N SER A 400 2.14 6.50 56.54
CA SER A 400 1.42 7.50 55.73
C SER A 400 0.57 6.79 54.67
N ALA A 401 -0.65 7.31 54.48
CA ALA A 401 -1.79 6.72 53.78
C ALA A 401 -1.95 7.24 52.33
N PRO A 402 -2.75 6.59 51.47
CA PRO A 402 -3.35 7.20 50.27
C PRO A 402 -4.84 7.57 50.49
N PRO A 403 -5.41 8.51 49.70
CA PRO A 403 -6.77 9.00 49.90
C PRO A 403 -7.86 8.11 49.28
N ALA A 404 -9.08 8.32 49.79
CA ALA A 404 -10.24 7.46 49.70
C ALA A 404 -11.09 7.61 48.42
N ALA A 405 -11.78 6.51 48.10
CA ALA A 405 -12.87 6.39 47.15
C ALA A 405 -14.21 6.90 47.73
N VAL A 406 -15.11 7.34 46.85
CA VAL A 406 -16.54 7.56 47.13
C VAL A 406 -17.35 6.73 46.14
N ALA A 407 -18.29 5.93 46.66
CA ALA A 407 -19.30 5.18 45.91
C ALA A 407 -20.71 5.76 46.21
N PRO A 408 -21.72 5.39 45.41
CA PRO A 408 -23.02 5.04 46.01
C PRO A 408 -23.59 3.69 45.54
N ALA A 409 -24.62 3.27 46.27
CA ALA A 409 -25.12 1.93 46.56
C ALA A 409 -25.98 1.23 45.47
N PRO A 410 -26.35 -0.06 45.65
CA PRO A 410 -26.92 -0.93 44.61
C PRO A 410 -28.44 -1.13 44.69
N THR A 411 -29.06 -1.54 43.58
CA THR A 411 -30.42 -2.08 43.49
C THR A 411 -30.40 -3.50 42.91
N GLY A 412 -31.06 -4.45 43.59
CA GLY A 412 -31.15 -5.87 43.24
C GLY A 412 -32.13 -6.22 42.10
N VAL A 413 -31.83 -7.21 41.24
CA VAL A 413 -32.26 -8.66 41.26
C VAL A 413 -33.47 -8.89 40.31
N PRO A 414 -33.73 -10.06 39.63
CA PRO A 414 -32.98 -11.33 39.49
C PRO A 414 -32.77 -11.90 38.05
N THR A 415 -31.75 -12.77 37.96
CA THR A 415 -31.56 -14.06 37.23
C THR A 415 -32.54 -14.57 36.16
N LYS A 416 -32.00 -15.13 35.05
CA LYS A 416 -32.09 -16.57 34.70
C LYS A 416 -31.14 -16.99 33.57
N ARG A 417 -30.51 -18.15 33.75
CA ARG A 417 -29.61 -18.88 32.85
C ARG A 417 -30.32 -20.19 32.43
N LYS A 418 -30.22 -20.59 31.15
CA LYS A 418 -30.34 -21.97 30.58
C LYS A 418 -30.08 -21.84 29.06
N SER A 419 -29.00 -22.40 28.49
CA SER A 419 -28.80 -23.80 28.07
C SER A 419 -29.48 -24.18 26.75
N GLY A 420 -28.68 -24.19 25.66
CA GLY A 420 -28.61 -25.18 24.57
C GLY A 420 -29.84 -25.51 23.70
N ILE A 421 -29.64 -25.56 22.37
CA ILE A 421 -29.85 -26.73 21.48
C ILE A 421 -29.67 -26.33 20.00
N ARG A 422 -29.13 -27.29 19.25
CA ARG A 422 -28.80 -27.32 17.81
C ARG A 422 -30.05 -27.28 16.90
N GLY A 423 -29.88 -26.71 15.70
CA GLY A 423 -30.25 -27.39 14.45
C GLY A 423 -31.30 -26.76 13.53
N TRP A 424 -31.02 -26.90 12.22
CA TRP A 424 -31.89 -26.89 11.03
C TRP A 424 -32.12 -25.58 10.24
N MET A 425 -31.25 -25.34 9.26
CA MET A 425 -31.47 -25.42 7.80
C MET A 425 -32.89 -25.22 7.19
N VAL A 426 -32.91 -24.38 6.13
CA VAL A 426 -33.69 -24.40 4.85
C VAL A 426 -34.90 -23.45 4.63
N ALA A 427 -34.77 -22.73 3.50
CA ALA A 427 -35.76 -22.25 2.51
C ALA A 427 -36.57 -20.95 2.70
N ALA A 428 -36.17 -19.97 1.88
CA ALA A 428 -36.93 -19.40 0.77
C ALA A 428 -38.38 -18.93 0.96
N SER A 429 -38.62 -17.65 0.68
CA SER A 429 -39.67 -17.24 -0.27
C SER A 429 -39.52 -15.76 -0.65
N ALA A 430 -39.35 -15.54 -1.95
CA ALA A 430 -39.48 -14.26 -2.62
C ALA A 430 -40.93 -13.75 -2.56
N SER A 431 -41.12 -12.44 -2.55
CA SER A 431 -42.36 -11.81 -3.01
C SER A 431 -42.07 -10.44 -3.59
N VAL A 432 -42.25 -10.37 -4.91
CA VAL A 432 -42.29 -9.21 -5.78
C VAL A 432 -43.59 -8.44 -5.51
N LEU A 433 -43.53 -7.10 -5.47
CA LEU A 433 -44.68 -6.24 -5.75
C LEU A 433 -44.22 -5.01 -6.54
N VAL A 434 -44.49 -5.07 -7.84
CA VAL A 434 -44.46 -3.98 -8.81
C VAL A 434 -45.78 -3.23 -8.70
N LEU A 435 -45.74 -1.90 -8.62
CA LEU A 435 -46.86 -1.04 -9.02
C LEU A 435 -46.32 0.20 -9.74
N LEU A 436 -46.51 0.21 -11.05
CA LEU A 436 -46.42 1.35 -11.95
C LEU A 436 -47.60 2.30 -11.74
N GLY A 437 -47.37 3.61 -11.87
CA GLY A 437 -48.41 4.63 -11.87
C GLY A 437 -47.89 5.97 -12.38
N VAL A 438 -48.10 6.18 -13.68
CA VAL A 438 -47.79 7.36 -14.51
C VAL A 438 -48.70 8.55 -14.17
N GLY A 439 -48.22 9.80 -14.32
CA GLY A 439 -49.09 10.98 -14.42
C GLY A 439 -48.36 12.32 -14.50
N ALA A 440 -48.43 12.97 -15.65
CA ALA A 440 -47.74 14.21 -16.00
C ALA A 440 -48.61 15.48 -15.81
N ALA A 441 -47.90 16.62 -15.71
CA ALA A 441 -48.20 17.94 -16.29
C ALA A 441 -49.22 18.93 -15.63
N ALA A 442 -48.65 20.10 -15.28
CA ALA A 442 -49.01 21.47 -15.69
C ALA A 442 -49.98 22.37 -14.89
N THR A 443 -49.38 23.48 -14.41
CA THR A 443 -49.84 24.91 -14.42
C THR A 443 -51.10 25.36 -13.68
N HIS A 444 -50.96 26.28 -12.69
CA HIS A 444 -51.26 27.72 -12.84
C HIS A 444 -50.86 28.56 -11.60
N MET A 445 -50.72 29.86 -11.86
CA MET A 445 -50.12 30.96 -11.09
C MET A 445 -50.84 31.49 -9.83
N ILE A 446 -50.12 32.32 -9.05
CA ILE A 446 -50.44 33.62 -8.37
C ILE A 446 -49.62 33.66 -7.05
N GLY A 447 -48.95 34.72 -6.58
CA GLY A 447 -48.80 36.11 -7.02
C GLY A 447 -47.76 36.86 -6.16
N GLN A 448 -47.28 37.98 -6.73
CA GLN A 448 -46.77 39.25 -6.16
C GLN A 448 -45.94 39.27 -4.86
N ASP A 449 -44.69 39.74 -5.05
CA ASP A 449 -44.02 40.88 -4.40
C ASP A 449 -44.44 41.27 -2.97
N ASN A 450 -43.46 41.28 -2.06
CA ASN A 450 -43.08 42.55 -1.45
C ASN A 450 -41.69 42.53 -0.79
N SER A 451 -40.93 43.55 -1.14
CA SER A 451 -39.68 44.01 -0.56
C SER A 451 -39.84 44.38 0.91
N SER A 452 -38.81 44.12 1.72
CA SER A 452 -38.57 44.84 2.98
C SER A 452 -37.09 44.80 3.32
N SER A 453 -36.40 45.91 3.05
CA SER A 453 -35.09 46.24 3.60
C SER A 453 -35.25 46.78 5.03
N ALA A 454 -34.42 46.31 5.96
CA ALA A 454 -33.99 47.03 7.18
C ALA A 454 -32.68 46.37 7.62
N THR A 455 -31.51 46.99 7.42
CA THR A 455 -30.87 48.00 8.29
C THR A 455 -30.37 47.41 9.62
N THR A 456 -29.05 47.19 9.64
CA THR A 456 -28.07 47.48 10.72
C THR A 456 -28.29 46.87 12.11
N THR A 457 -27.35 46.02 12.54
CA THR A 457 -26.68 46.20 13.85
C THR A 457 -25.26 45.66 13.78
N THR A 458 -24.32 46.59 13.85
CA THR A 458 -22.91 46.39 14.18
C THR A 458 -22.79 45.89 15.62
N THR A 459 -21.99 44.86 15.88
CA THR A 459 -21.39 44.67 17.21
C THR A 459 -19.93 44.25 17.01
N THR A 460 -19.08 45.19 17.36
CA THR A 460 -17.62 45.12 17.41
C THR A 460 -17.19 44.38 18.68
N SER A 461 -16.20 43.51 18.56
CA SER A 461 -15.27 43.24 19.64
C SER A 461 -13.88 42.97 19.07
N SER A 462 -13.03 43.99 19.24
CA SER A 462 -11.56 44.01 19.23
C SER A 462 -11.00 42.95 20.21
N VAL A 463 -9.77 42.44 20.17
CA VAL A 463 -8.39 43.02 20.20
C VAL A 463 -7.49 41.78 19.86
N GLU A 464 -6.36 41.82 19.15
CA GLU A 464 -5.08 42.36 19.61
C GLU A 464 -4.01 42.32 18.50
N GLN A 465 -3.19 43.36 18.53
CA GLN A 465 -2.18 43.76 17.56
C GLN A 465 -0.80 43.51 18.17
N ALA A 466 0.16 43.02 17.37
CA ALA A 466 1.59 43.15 17.66
C ALA A 466 2.35 43.52 16.37
N SER A 467 2.97 44.71 16.43
CA SER A 467 3.87 45.40 15.49
C SER A 467 5.15 44.59 15.17
N SER A 468 5.60 44.42 13.92
CA SER A 468 6.30 45.34 12.99
C SER A 468 7.78 45.68 13.29
N ALA A 469 8.66 45.33 12.36
CA ALA A 469 9.88 46.03 11.91
C ALA A 469 10.29 45.33 10.59
N ASP A 470 10.03 45.86 9.39
CA ASP A 470 10.64 46.99 8.68
C ASP A 470 12.05 46.70 8.15
N GLU A 471 12.18 46.52 6.83
CA GLU A 471 13.30 47.04 6.03
C GLU A 471 12.96 47.08 4.51
N SER A 472 12.72 48.32 4.06
CA SER A 472 13.09 48.95 2.78
C SER A 472 12.77 48.29 1.43
N ALA A 473 11.91 49.00 0.70
CA ALA A 473 11.71 48.94 -0.74
C ALA A 473 12.92 49.43 -1.55
N GLN A 474 13.12 48.83 -2.73
CA GLN A 474 13.66 49.53 -3.89
C GLN A 474 12.79 49.24 -5.12
N ASP A 475 12.53 50.35 -5.79
CA ASP A 475 11.71 50.63 -6.95
C ASP A 475 12.60 50.51 -8.20
N GLU A 476 12.22 49.71 -9.20
CA GLU A 476 12.67 49.92 -10.58
C GLU A 476 11.53 49.63 -11.57
N SER A 477 11.12 50.71 -12.21
CA SER A 477 10.24 50.81 -13.36
C SER A 477 10.93 50.45 -14.68
N VAL A 478 10.34 49.56 -15.50
CA VAL A 478 10.63 49.43 -16.95
C VAL A 478 9.32 48.97 -17.63
N GLN A 479 8.54 49.90 -18.19
CA GLN A 479 8.40 50.24 -19.61
C GLN A 479 7.74 49.17 -20.51
N ASP A 480 6.57 49.58 -21.04
CA ASP A 480 5.84 49.05 -22.18
C ASP A 480 6.75 48.88 -23.42
N GLU A 481 6.66 47.73 -24.08
CA GLU A 481 6.72 47.68 -25.55
C GLU A 481 5.66 46.71 -26.09
N SER A 482 4.70 47.32 -26.78
CA SER A 482 3.75 46.70 -27.70
C SER A 482 4.46 46.23 -28.98
N VAL A 483 4.28 44.97 -29.37
CA VAL A 483 4.57 44.50 -30.74
C VAL A 483 3.40 43.66 -31.26
N GLN A 484 3.14 43.89 -32.55
CA GLN A 484 1.92 43.71 -33.31
C GLN A 484 1.63 42.28 -33.78
N ASP A 485 0.36 42.06 -34.10
CA ASP A 485 -0.21 41.00 -34.93
C ASP A 485 0.57 40.78 -36.24
N GLU A 486 0.86 39.52 -36.56
CA GLU A 486 0.86 39.06 -37.95
C GLU A 486 -0.01 37.80 -38.09
N SER A 487 -1.11 37.99 -38.80
CA SER A 487 -2.00 36.99 -39.37
C SER A 487 -1.29 36.24 -40.51
N VAL A 488 -1.29 34.90 -40.47
CA VAL A 488 -0.97 34.07 -41.64
C VAL A 488 -2.21 33.26 -42.04
N GLN A 489 -2.49 33.33 -43.35
CA GLN A 489 -3.68 32.89 -44.05
C GLN A 489 -3.71 31.39 -44.34
N ASP A 490 -4.94 30.91 -44.54
CA ASP A 490 -5.35 29.63 -45.13
C ASP A 490 -4.57 29.25 -46.40
N GLU A 491 -4.17 27.97 -46.49
CA GLU A 491 -4.13 27.27 -47.77
C GLU A 491 -5.00 26.01 -47.72
N SER A 492 -6.04 26.04 -48.55
CA SER A 492 -6.92 24.96 -48.96
C SER A 492 -6.18 23.91 -49.80
N VAL A 493 -6.36 22.62 -49.51
CA VAL A 493 -6.12 21.54 -50.48
C VAL A 493 -7.34 20.63 -50.55
N GLN A 494 -7.72 20.35 -51.80
CA GLN A 494 -8.97 19.76 -52.27
C GLN A 494 -9.02 18.24 -52.17
N ASP A 495 -10.26 17.74 -52.18
CA ASP A 495 -10.71 16.38 -52.45
C ASP A 495 -10.08 15.76 -53.72
N GLU A 496 -9.67 14.50 -53.63
CA GLU A 496 -9.93 13.51 -54.68
C GLU A 496 -10.35 12.16 -54.08
N SER A 497 -11.55 11.75 -54.48
CA SER A 497 -12.18 10.44 -54.26
C SER A 497 -11.68 9.37 -55.24
N VAL A 498 -12.11 8.10 -55.00
CA VAL A 498 -12.12 6.90 -55.88
C VAL A 498 -10.94 5.93 -55.58
N GLN A 499 -11.09 4.62 -55.30
CA GLN A 499 -12.11 3.63 -55.65
C GLN A 499 -12.13 2.42 -54.68
N ASP A 500 -13.32 1.81 -54.63
CA ASP A 500 -13.75 0.57 -54.00
C ASP A 500 -13.07 -0.69 -54.59
N GLY A 501 -12.85 -1.71 -53.75
CA GLY A 501 -12.12 -2.94 -54.09
C GLY A 501 -12.38 -4.04 -53.07
N SER A 502 -13.55 -4.67 -53.20
CA SER A 502 -14.10 -5.72 -52.35
C SER A 502 -13.30 -7.03 -52.43
N VAL A 503 -13.03 -7.69 -51.29
CA VAL A 503 -12.72 -9.13 -51.26
C VAL A 503 -13.49 -9.79 -50.11
N GLN A 504 -14.35 -10.73 -50.52
CA GLN A 504 -15.22 -11.55 -49.68
C GLN A 504 -14.46 -12.71 -49.01
N ASN A 505 -14.91 -13.01 -47.79
CA ASN A 505 -14.97 -14.31 -47.10
C ASN A 505 -14.67 -15.56 -47.94
N GLN A 506 -13.81 -16.44 -47.41
CA GLN A 506 -14.12 -17.88 -47.29
C GLN A 506 -13.15 -18.64 -46.36
N ALA A 507 -13.74 -19.37 -45.42
CA ALA A 507 -13.22 -20.59 -44.78
C ALA A 507 -14.38 -21.63 -44.85
N PRO A 508 -14.24 -22.91 -44.47
CA PRO A 508 -13.05 -23.76 -44.25
C PRO A 508 -13.13 -25.11 -45.02
N ALA A 509 -12.05 -25.92 -45.04
CA ALA A 509 -12.15 -27.36 -45.30
C ALA A 509 -10.94 -28.16 -44.78
N GLN A 510 -11.18 -29.06 -43.82
CA GLN A 510 -10.51 -30.36 -43.69
C GLN A 510 -11.48 -31.43 -44.24
N PRO A 511 -11.03 -32.60 -44.79
CA PRO A 511 -10.78 -33.78 -43.93
C PRO A 511 -9.75 -34.83 -44.47
N MET A 512 -9.21 -35.66 -43.54
CA MET A 512 -8.83 -37.10 -43.64
C MET A 512 -7.78 -37.53 -44.72
N GLY A 513 -6.84 -38.46 -44.54
CA GLY A 513 -6.52 -39.50 -43.57
C GLY A 513 -5.75 -40.63 -44.30
N GLY A 514 -4.81 -41.30 -43.62
CA GLY A 514 -4.41 -42.69 -43.92
C GLY A 514 -3.05 -42.97 -44.60
N GLY A 515 -2.26 -43.88 -44.00
CA GLY A 515 -1.41 -44.83 -44.74
C GLY A 515 0.03 -45.03 -44.27
N ALA A 516 0.26 -46.04 -43.40
CA ALA A 516 1.56 -46.73 -43.24
C ALA A 516 1.87 -47.64 -44.46
N PRO A 517 3.12 -48.10 -44.72
CA PRO A 517 3.76 -49.26 -44.04
C PRO A 517 5.29 -49.00 -43.80
N GLY A 518 6.17 -49.82 -43.21
CA GLY A 518 6.27 -51.24 -42.85
C GLY A 518 7.71 -51.73 -43.12
N ARG A 519 8.45 -52.06 -42.03
CA ARG A 519 9.66 -52.91 -41.86
C ARG A 519 10.49 -53.44 -43.07
N ALA A 520 11.83 -53.42 -42.93
CA ALA A 520 12.73 -54.60 -42.99
C ALA A 520 14.19 -54.26 -42.58
N GLY A 521 14.87 -55.17 -41.85
CA GLY A 521 16.31 -55.15 -41.50
C GLY A 521 17.23 -55.55 -42.69
N PRO A 522 18.46 -56.09 -42.53
CA PRO A 522 19.02 -56.92 -41.44
C PRO A 522 20.47 -56.45 -41.02
N ARG A 523 21.32 -57.09 -40.19
CA ARG A 523 21.51 -58.41 -39.58
C ARG A 523 22.12 -58.22 -38.18
#